data_AF-A0A2U8HLT3-F1
#
_entry.id   AF-A0A2U8HLT3-F1
#
_cell.length_a   1.000
_cell.length_b   1.000
_cell.length_c   1.000
_cell.angle_alpha   90.00
_cell.angle_beta   90.00
_cell.angle_gamma   90.00
#
_symmetry.space_group_name_H-M   'P 1'
#
loop_
_entity.id
_entity.type
_entity.pdbx_description
1 polymer ?
#
loop_
_entity_poly.entity_id
_entity_poly.type
_entity_poly.pdbx_seq_one_letter_code
_entity_poly.pdbx_strand_id
1 'polypeptide(L)'
;MAVEAIAVHPLAPDHIPGYVVGADGTDTLFTVMTVFGIALVIGLGVIYLTLHAIPERMAHKSSHPQLQIVGILALLALFTHNNLFWVAAVLVAGFQFPDMLSPLQSIARSLARLAGRPVEEDIPQPDGSAPAAEPAFRHRDGEA
;
A
#
# COMPACT_ATOMS: atom_id res chain seq x y z
N MET A 1 -59.79 34.64 -31.64
CA MET A 1 -59.47 33.51 -30.76
C MET A 1 -58.75 34.07 -29.55
N ALA A 2 -59.46 34.22 -28.43
CA ALA A 2 -58.85 34.70 -27.19
C ALA A 2 -58.10 33.53 -26.55
N VAL A 3 -56.80 33.72 -26.32
CA VAL A 3 -55.98 32.81 -25.52
C VAL A 3 -56.40 33.07 -24.06
N GLU A 4 -57.09 32.12 -23.44
CA GLU A 4 -57.31 32.18 -21.99
C GLU A 4 -55.94 32.09 -21.29
N ALA A 5 -55.56 33.17 -20.62
CA ALA A 5 -54.41 33.16 -19.73
C ALA A 5 -54.74 32.24 -18.56
N ILE A 6 -53.98 31.15 -18.42
CA ILE A 6 -54.08 30.23 -17.29
C ILE A 6 -53.67 31.02 -16.04
N ALA A 7 -54.66 31.47 -15.27
CA ALA A 7 -54.43 32.16 -14.02
C ALA A 7 -53.82 31.18 -13.01
N VAL A 8 -52.65 31.52 -12.49
CA VAL A 8 -51.95 30.72 -11.47
C VAL A 8 -52.82 30.70 -10.21
N HIS A 9 -52.99 29.52 -9.61
CA HIS A 9 -53.85 29.34 -8.45
C HIS A 9 -53.43 30.27 -7.29
N PRO A 10 -54.35 30.96 -6.60
CA PRO A 10 -54.01 31.97 -5.59
C PRO A 10 -53.27 31.42 -4.35
N LEU A 11 -53.25 30.09 -4.18
CA LEU A 11 -52.46 29.40 -3.15
C LEU A 11 -51.16 28.80 -3.70
N ALA A 12 -50.78 29.10 -4.94
CA ALA A 12 -49.52 28.64 -5.51
C ALA A 12 -48.35 29.32 -4.76
N PRO A 13 -47.33 28.56 -4.33
CA PRO A 13 -46.14 29.13 -3.72
C PRO A 13 -45.42 30.08 -4.69
N ASP A 14 -45.09 31.28 -4.24
CA ASP A 14 -44.34 32.27 -5.05
C ASP A 14 -42.90 31.82 -5.35
N HIS A 15 -42.36 30.87 -4.59
CA HIS A 15 -41.01 30.35 -4.77
C HIS A 15 -40.98 28.84 -4.59
N ILE A 16 -40.27 28.18 -5.49
CA ILE A 16 -39.95 26.76 -5.39
C ILE A 16 -38.46 26.67 -5.04
N PRO A 17 -38.06 25.83 -4.06
CA PRO A 17 -36.66 25.67 -3.72
C PRO A 17 -35.83 25.18 -4.92
N GLY A 18 -34.64 25.75 -5.13
CA GLY A 18 -33.82 25.48 -6.32
C GLY A 18 -33.22 24.06 -6.43
N TYR A 19 -33.46 23.19 -5.44
CA TYR A 19 -33.13 21.78 -5.49
C TYR A 19 -34.27 20.90 -6.03
N VAL A 20 -35.46 21.48 -6.25
CA VAL A 20 -36.60 20.80 -6.88
C VAL A 20 -36.51 20.95 -8.40
N VAL A 21 -37.01 19.95 -9.12
CA VAL A 21 -37.05 19.94 -10.60
C VAL A 21 -37.77 21.17 -11.14
N GLY A 22 -37.11 21.92 -12.01
CA GLY A 22 -37.65 23.08 -12.70
C GLY A 22 -38.63 22.68 -13.81
N ALA A 23 -39.51 23.60 -14.19
CA ALA A 23 -40.44 23.40 -15.31
C ALA A 23 -39.73 23.30 -16.67
N ASP A 24 -38.47 23.75 -16.74
CA ASP A 24 -37.56 23.58 -17.87
C ASP A 24 -36.87 22.19 -17.90
N GLY A 25 -37.17 21.33 -16.92
CA GLY A 25 -36.63 19.99 -16.79
C GLY A 25 -35.26 19.94 -16.09
N THR A 26 -34.75 21.05 -15.58
CA THR A 26 -33.48 21.08 -14.84
C THR A 26 -33.65 20.49 -13.44
N ASP A 27 -32.79 19.54 -13.07
CA ASP A 27 -32.77 18.93 -11.74
C ASP A 27 -31.39 19.10 -11.11
N THR A 28 -31.24 20.17 -10.32
CA THR A 28 -29.99 20.53 -9.65
C THR A 28 -29.56 19.45 -8.67
N LEU A 29 -30.49 18.89 -7.89
CA LEU A 29 -30.18 17.90 -6.85
C LEU A 29 -29.70 16.60 -7.49
N PHE A 30 -30.42 16.10 -8.50
CA PHE A 30 -30.03 14.91 -9.25
C PHE A 30 -28.66 15.08 -9.91
N THR A 31 -28.42 16.24 -10.52
CA THR A 31 -27.12 16.54 -11.16
C THR A 31 -25.98 16.51 -10.14
N VAL A 32 -26.13 17.19 -9.00
CA VAL A 32 -25.12 17.21 -7.94
C VAL A 32 -24.89 15.81 -7.37
N MET A 33 -25.95 15.05 -7.09
CA MET A 33 -25.83 13.69 -6.55
C MET A 33 -25.22 12.71 -7.54
N THR A 34 -25.48 12.88 -8.84
CA THR A 34 -24.85 12.05 -9.88
C THR A 34 -23.35 12.32 -9.95
N VAL A 35 -22.95 13.60 -10.00
CA VAL A 35 -21.52 13.97 -9.98
C VAL A 35 -20.85 13.50 -8.69
N PHE A 36 -21.49 13.71 -7.55
CA PHE A 36 -21.00 13.22 -6.26
C PHE A 36 -20.88 11.70 -6.22
N GLY A 37 -21.87 10.97 -6.71
CA GLY A 37 -21.85 9.51 -6.79
C GLY A 37 -20.71 9.00 -7.66
N ILE A 38 -20.48 9.61 -8.82
CA ILE A 38 -19.34 9.28 -9.69
C ILE A 38 -18.01 9.55 -8.95
N ALA A 39 -17.86 10.73 -8.33
CA ALA A 39 -16.67 11.07 -7.57
C ALA A 39 -16.44 10.12 -6.39
N LEU A 40 -17.51 9.70 -5.70
CA LEU A 40 -17.47 8.76 -4.60
C LEU A 40 -17.05 7.37 -5.07
N VAL A 41 -17.61 6.86 -6.16
CA VAL A 41 -17.22 5.57 -6.76
C VAL A 41 -15.75 5.58 -7.17
N ILE A 42 -15.29 6.64 -7.84
CA ILE A 42 -13.88 6.79 -8.23
C ILE A 42 -12.99 6.88 -6.99
N GLY A 43 -13.37 7.69 -5.99
CA GLY A 43 -12.62 7.84 -4.74
C GLY A 43 -12.50 6.53 -3.96
N LEU A 44 -13.60 5.81 -3.78
CA LEU A 44 -13.60 4.48 -3.15
C LEU A 44 -12.80 3.48 -3.98
N GLY A 45 -12.89 3.52 -5.31
CA GLY A 45 -12.10 2.69 -6.21
C GLY A 45 -10.59 2.93 -6.05
N VAL A 46 -10.17 4.20 -6.02
CA VAL A 46 -8.77 4.58 -5.78
C VAL A 46 -8.31 4.12 -4.40
N ILE A 47 -9.12 4.32 -3.36
CA ILE A 47 -8.81 3.85 -2.00
C ILE A 47 -8.70 2.33 -1.97
N TYR A 48 -9.63 1.61 -2.59
CA TYR A 48 -9.63 0.15 -2.68
C TYR A 48 -8.35 -0.37 -3.36
N LEU A 49 -8.01 0.17 -4.54
CA LEU A 49 -6.80 -0.21 -5.26
C LEU A 49 -5.53 0.17 -4.48
N THR A 50 -5.53 1.33 -3.83
CA THR A 50 -4.41 1.80 -3.01
C THR A 50 -4.19 0.93 -1.79
N LEU A 51 -5.26 0.53 -1.09
CA LEU A 51 -5.22 -0.39 0.07
C LEU A 51 -4.72 -1.78 -0.34
N HIS A 52 -5.06 -2.24 -1.54
CA HIS A 52 -4.59 -3.52 -2.06
C HIS A 52 -3.15 -3.48 -2.58
N ALA A 53 -2.62 -2.31 -2.93
CA ALA A 53 -1.21 -2.14 -3.32
C ALA A 53 -0.26 -1.95 -2.13
N ILE A 54 -0.78 -1.72 -0.91
CA ILE A 54 0.02 -1.61 0.33
C ILE A 54 0.83 -2.87 0.66
N PRO A 55 0.25 -4.07 0.60
CA PRO A 55 0.96 -5.29 0.99
C PRO A 55 2.12 -5.61 0.03
N GLU A 56 1.94 -5.34 -1.27
CA GLU A 56 2.99 -5.49 -2.29
C GLU A 56 4.20 -4.59 -2.02
N ARG A 57 3.99 -3.29 -1.77
CA ARG A 57 5.11 -2.38 -1.46
C ARG A 57 5.81 -2.70 -0.13
N MET A 58 5.10 -3.29 0.83
CA MET A 58 5.68 -3.73 2.09
C MET A 58 6.58 -4.97 1.89
N ALA A 59 6.21 -5.86 0.97
CA ALA A 59 7.01 -7.04 0.61
C ALA A 59 8.41 -6.71 0.07
N HIS A 60 8.57 -5.58 -0.62
CA HIS A 60 9.86 -5.20 -1.20
C HIS A 60 10.81 -4.49 -0.23
N LYS A 61 10.32 -3.93 0.88
CA LYS A 61 11.13 -3.08 1.78
C LYS A 61 11.78 -3.85 2.94
N SER A 62 11.34 -5.07 3.23
CA SER A 62 11.97 -5.94 4.22
C SER A 62 12.21 -7.31 3.58
N SER A 63 13.47 -7.72 3.49
CA SER A 63 13.98 -8.99 2.94
C SER A 63 13.54 -10.23 3.72
N HIS A 64 12.42 -10.16 4.44
CA HIS A 64 11.85 -11.27 5.19
C HIS A 64 10.85 -12.02 4.30
N PRO A 65 11.04 -13.33 4.05
CA PRO A 65 10.16 -14.18 3.23
C PRO A 65 8.66 -14.08 3.61
N GLN A 66 8.38 -13.70 4.85
CA GLN A 66 7.03 -13.51 5.37
C GLN A 66 6.26 -12.36 4.70
N LEU A 67 6.94 -11.27 4.31
CA LEU A 67 6.29 -10.17 3.61
C LEU A 67 6.03 -10.51 2.13
N GLN A 68 6.81 -11.40 1.51
CA GLN A 68 6.49 -11.94 0.18
C GLN A 68 5.19 -12.74 0.18
N ILE A 69 4.96 -13.59 1.20
CA ILE A 69 3.71 -14.34 1.33
C ILE A 69 2.52 -13.39 1.47
N VAL A 70 2.66 -12.34 2.27
CA VAL A 70 1.65 -11.28 2.41
C VAL A 70 1.37 -10.59 1.07
N GLY A 71 2.42 -10.29 0.27
CA GLY A 71 2.29 -9.76 -1.08
C GLY A 71 1.54 -10.70 -2.04
N ILE A 72 1.84 -12.00 -2.01
CA ILE A 72 1.16 -13.01 -2.85
C ILE A 72 -0.32 -13.13 -2.47
N LEU A 73 -0.68 -13.15 -1.19
CA LEU A 73 -2.07 -13.18 -0.75
C LEU A 73 -2.85 -11.93 -1.20
N ALA A 74 -2.20 -10.77 -1.21
CA ALA A 74 -2.81 -9.53 -1.69
C ALA A 74 -3.03 -9.54 -3.22
N LEU A 75 -2.08 -10.06 -3.99
CA LEU A 75 -2.23 -10.26 -5.43
C LEU A 75 -3.36 -11.26 -5.75
N LEU A 76 -3.49 -12.35 -4.99
CA LEU A 76 -4.62 -13.27 -5.10
C LEU A 76 -5.96 -12.61 -4.75
N ALA A 77 -6.01 -11.78 -3.71
CA ALA A 77 -7.21 -11.04 -3.33
C ALA A 77 -7.69 -10.12 -4.46
N LEU A 78 -6.74 -9.47 -5.15
CA LEU A 78 -7.03 -8.57 -6.27
C LEU A 78 -7.53 -9.33 -7.51
N PHE A 79 -6.91 -10.46 -7.86
CA PHE A 79 -7.33 -11.28 -8.99
C PHE A 79 -8.71 -11.93 -8.76
N THR A 80 -8.98 -12.35 -7.52
CA THR A 80 -10.19 -13.13 -7.19
C THR A 80 -11.34 -12.27 -6.68
N HIS A 81 -11.09 -11.02 -6.29
CA HIS A 81 -12.09 -10.11 -5.68
C HIS A 81 -12.77 -10.70 -4.43
N ASN A 82 -12.06 -11.56 -3.69
CA ASN A 82 -12.57 -12.19 -2.47
C ASN A 82 -11.92 -11.56 -1.23
N ASN A 83 -12.74 -10.89 -0.42
CA ASN A 83 -12.33 -10.19 0.80
C ASN A 83 -11.64 -11.09 1.84
N LEU A 84 -11.87 -12.41 1.79
CA LEU A 84 -11.23 -13.36 2.71
C LEU A 84 -9.71 -13.35 2.61
N PHE A 85 -9.18 -13.20 1.39
CA PHE A 85 -7.73 -13.17 1.16
C PHE A 85 -7.10 -11.86 1.65
N TRP A 86 -7.82 -10.74 1.56
CA TRP A 86 -7.38 -9.47 2.13
C TRP A 86 -7.34 -9.51 3.67
N VAL A 87 -8.39 -10.05 4.30
CA VAL A 87 -8.42 -10.24 5.77
C VAL A 87 -7.29 -11.18 6.23
N ALA A 88 -7.06 -12.27 5.51
CA ALA A 88 -5.96 -13.20 5.80
C ALA A 88 -4.59 -12.51 5.66
N ALA A 89 -4.37 -11.70 4.62
CA ALA A 89 -3.12 -10.95 4.44
C ALA A 89 -2.86 -9.97 5.59
N VAL A 90 -3.89 -9.24 6.05
CA VAL A 90 -3.78 -8.32 7.20
C VAL A 90 -3.51 -9.07 8.50
N LEU A 91 -4.19 -10.19 8.75
CA LEU A 91 -3.96 -11.04 9.92
C LEU A 91 -2.52 -11.56 9.95
N VAL A 92 -2.02 -12.09 8.83
CA VAL A 92 -0.65 -12.62 8.72
C VAL A 92 0.38 -11.49 8.85
N ALA A 93 0.12 -10.31 8.29
CA ALA A 93 0.99 -9.15 8.44
C ALA A 93 1.09 -8.65 9.89
N GLY A 94 0.02 -8.79 10.67
CA GLY A 94 -0.02 -8.42 12.08
C GLY A 94 0.83 -9.31 12.99
N PHE A 95 1.10 -10.56 12.59
CA PHE A 95 1.91 -11.51 13.35
C PHE A 95 3.24 -11.77 12.64
N GLN A 96 4.22 -10.90 12.91
CA GLN A 96 5.61 -11.12 12.47
C GLN A 96 6.21 -12.25 13.29
N PHE A 97 6.59 -13.35 12.64
CA PHE A 97 7.39 -14.37 13.30
C PHE A 97 8.83 -13.87 13.28
N PRO A 98 9.44 -13.60 14.45
CA PRO A 98 10.79 -13.06 14.49
C PRO A 98 11.77 -14.15 14.02
N ASP A 99 12.84 -13.76 13.33
CA ASP A 99 13.91 -14.68 12.92
C ASP A 99 14.69 -15.16 14.14
N MET A 100 14.26 -16.30 14.69
CA MET A 100 14.89 -16.94 15.84
C MET A 100 16.07 -17.83 15.44
N LEU A 101 16.30 -18.07 14.14
CA LEU A 101 17.39 -18.93 13.67
C LEU A 101 18.70 -18.15 13.56
N SER A 102 18.67 -16.90 13.09
CA SER A 102 19.87 -16.06 13.01
C SER A 102 20.61 -15.88 14.36
N PRO A 103 19.93 -15.55 15.48
CA PRO A 103 20.59 -15.47 16.78
C PRO A 103 21.18 -16.80 17.23
N LEU A 104 20.46 -17.91 16.99
CA LEU A 104 20.84 -19.26 17.42
C LEU A 104 22.06 -19.78 16.65
N GLN A 105 22.12 -19.50 15.34
CA GLN A 105 23.30 -19.75 14.51
C GLN A 105 24.50 -18.87 14.93
N SER A 106 24.27 -17.63 15.36
CA SER A 106 25.35 -16.76 15.86
C SER A 106 25.98 -17.30 17.15
N ILE A 107 25.17 -17.86 18.05
CA ILE A 107 25.61 -18.49 19.30
C ILE A 107 26.37 -19.78 18.98
N ALA A 108 25.84 -20.63 18.11
CA ALA A 108 26.51 -21.85 17.67
C ALA A 108 27.88 -21.56 17.04
N ARG A 109 27.97 -20.50 16.22
CA ARG A 109 29.23 -20.05 15.60
C ARG A 109 30.22 -19.53 16.64
N SER A 110 29.74 -18.76 17.62
CA SER A 110 30.57 -18.23 18.71
C SER A 110 31.09 -19.34 19.63
N LEU A 111 30.26 -20.35 19.95
CA LEU A 111 30.66 -21.53 20.70
C LEU A 111 31.63 -22.42 19.93
N ALA A 112 31.42 -22.60 18.63
CA ALA A 112 32.33 -23.39 17.79
C ALA A 112 33.74 -22.79 17.73
N ARG A 113 33.83 -21.45 17.67
CA ARG A 113 35.10 -20.71 17.75
C ARG A 113 35.78 -20.90 19.11
N LEU A 114 35.04 -20.86 20.22
CA LEU A 114 35.58 -21.08 21.56
C LEU A 114 36.05 -22.53 21.79
N ALA A 115 35.39 -23.50 21.16
CA ALA A 115 35.73 -24.92 21.23
C ALA A 115 36.91 -25.32 20.34
N GLY A 116 37.56 -24.37 19.65
CA GLY A 116 38.71 -24.64 18.77
C GLY A 116 38.37 -25.50 17.55
N ARG A 117 37.08 -25.59 17.18
CA ARG A 117 36.67 -26.27 15.94
C ARG A 117 36.94 -25.33 14.76
N PRO A 118 37.56 -25.81 13.67
CA PRO A 118 37.63 -25.04 12.45
C PRO A 118 36.19 -24.80 11.97
N VAL A 119 35.74 -23.55 12.09
CA VAL A 119 34.50 -23.10 11.47
C VAL A 119 34.91 -22.69 10.07
N GLU A 120 34.48 -23.46 9.07
CA GLU A 120 34.58 -23.06 7.66
C GLU A 120 33.89 -21.69 7.55
N GLU A 121 34.66 -20.64 7.27
CA GLU A 121 34.12 -19.31 7.03
C GLU A 121 33.45 -19.33 5.67
N ASP A 122 32.16 -19.67 5.63
CA ASP A 122 31.31 -19.23 4.53
C ASP A 122 31.09 -17.73 4.70
N ILE A 123 32.04 -16.96 4.18
CA ILE A 123 32.00 -15.49 4.15
C ILE A 123 30.80 -15.13 3.26
N PRO A 124 29.74 -14.50 3.78
CA PRO A 124 28.76 -13.86 2.92
C PRO A 124 29.51 -12.75 2.19
N GLN A 125 29.76 -12.96 0.91
CA GLN A 125 30.35 -11.96 0.04
C GLN A 125 29.48 -10.71 0.16
N PRO A 126 30.03 -9.55 0.57
CA PRO A 126 29.26 -8.33 0.69
C PRO A 126 28.74 -8.01 -0.71
N ASP A 127 27.42 -7.99 -0.84
CA ASP A 127 26.74 -7.41 -1.97
C ASP A 127 27.27 -5.98 -2.17
N GLY A 128 27.84 -5.76 -3.35
CA GLY A 128 28.58 -4.54 -3.65
C GLY A 128 27.69 -3.31 -3.54
N SER A 129 27.86 -2.54 -2.46
CA SER A 129 27.42 -1.14 -2.33
C SER A 129 28.03 -0.49 -1.08
N ALA A 130 29.35 -0.28 -1.07
CA ALA A 130 29.97 0.79 -0.29
C ALA A 130 31.27 1.24 -1.00
N PRO A 131 31.45 2.55 -1.25
CA PRO A 131 32.55 3.05 -2.06
C PRO A 131 33.87 2.87 -1.32
N ALA A 132 34.87 2.41 -2.07
CA ALA A 132 36.24 2.20 -1.64
C ALA A 132 36.77 3.40 -0.84
N ALA A 133 36.96 3.20 0.47
CA ALA A 133 37.88 4.01 1.24
C ALA A 133 39.29 3.62 0.80
N GLU A 134 39.86 4.46 -0.04
CA GLU A 134 41.25 4.43 -0.51
C GLU A 134 42.23 4.39 0.69
N PRO A 135 43.03 3.32 0.87
CA PRO A 135 44.11 3.36 1.83
C PRO A 135 45.34 3.99 1.16
N ALA A 136 45.48 5.30 1.30
CA ALA A 136 46.73 5.99 1.07
C ALA A 136 47.69 5.70 2.24
N PHE A 137 48.40 4.57 2.19
CA PHE A 137 49.63 4.42 2.95
C PHE A 137 50.70 3.75 2.09
N ARG A 138 51.51 4.62 1.47
CA ARG A 138 52.70 4.30 0.69
C ARG A 138 53.71 3.55 1.55
N HIS A 139 54.18 2.45 1.01
CA HIS A 139 55.23 1.61 1.57
C HIS A 139 56.52 2.42 1.85
N ARG A 140 57.19 2.00 2.92
CA ARG A 140 58.61 2.14 3.31
C ARG A 140 59.53 2.27 2.09
N ASP A 141 60.64 3.01 2.17
CA ASP A 141 61.98 2.41 2.28
C ASP A 141 63.01 3.36 2.90
N GLY A 142 63.92 2.80 3.69
CA GLY A 142 65.10 3.49 4.19
C GLY A 142 66.26 3.38 3.20
N GLU A 143 67.05 4.44 3.12
CA GLU A 143 68.42 4.41 2.61
C GLU A 143 69.36 5.03 3.65
N ALA A 144 70.59 4.54 3.63
CA ALA A 144 71.65 4.67 4.63
C ALA A 144 72.27 6.06 4.75
#